data_AF-A0A8X6FUU9-F1
#
_entry.id   AF-A0A8X6FUU9-F1
#
_cell.length_a   1.000
_cell.length_b   1.000
_cell.length_c   1.000
_cell.angle_alpha   90.00
_cell.angle_beta   90.00
_cell.angle_gamma   90.00
#
_symmetry.space_group_name_H-M   'P 1'
#
loop_
_entity.id
_entity.type
_entity.pdbx_description
1 polymer ?
#
loop_
_entity_poly.entity_id
_entity_poly.type
_entity_poly.pdbx_seq_one_letter_code
_entity_poly.pdbx_strand_id
1 'polypeptide(L)'
;MIFTRFNSSFRGAVQSWRAEIHSSDLESIFDRSRTALHDLLSRAGRPVLRLRFILCFNIIFRKIVDEDIIENSFYFCSDAVRLLAISQIIPNIDRAFTKIQNSIDAFIHNGSGWVLNEVEFLDVHEGNFREIAGDVQLRNFLRI
;
A
#
# COMPACT_ATOMS: atom_id res chain seq x y z
N MET A 1 7.49 5.26 -11.99
CA MET A 1 7.64 4.63 -10.66
C MET A 1 8.18 3.23 -10.86
N ILE A 2 9.20 2.80 -10.12
CA ILE A 2 9.82 1.48 -10.28
C ILE A 2 9.71 0.74 -8.94
N PHE A 3 9.21 -0.49 -8.98
CA PHE A 3 9.12 -1.36 -7.81
C PHE A 3 10.30 -2.31 -7.72
N THR A 4 11.01 -2.32 -6.60
CA THR A 4 12.09 -3.25 -6.31
C THR A 4 11.67 -4.19 -5.19
N ARG A 5 12.13 -5.44 -5.25
CA ARG A 5 11.82 -6.42 -4.21
C ARG A 5 12.64 -6.13 -2.96
N PHE A 6 12.01 -6.23 -1.79
CA PHE A 6 12.71 -6.11 -0.51
C PHE A 6 12.29 -7.20 0.47
N ASN A 7 13.13 -7.43 1.49
CA ASN A 7 12.84 -8.35 2.58
C ASN A 7 12.03 -7.62 3.66
N SER A 8 10.72 -7.80 3.65
CA SER A 8 9.87 -7.32 4.73
C SER A 8 9.91 -8.25 5.95
N SER A 9 9.38 -7.78 7.08
CA SER A 9 9.15 -8.58 8.28
C SER A 9 8.21 -9.77 8.05
N PHE A 10 7.46 -9.78 6.94
CA PHE A 10 6.51 -10.84 6.56
C PHE A 10 7.18 -12.07 5.91
N ARG A 11 8.34 -12.49 6.42
CA ARG A 11 9.19 -13.55 5.85
C ARG A 11 8.39 -14.82 5.51
N GLY A 12 8.49 -15.27 4.26
CA GLY A 12 8.04 -16.60 3.81
C GLY A 12 6.58 -16.73 3.35
N ALA A 13 5.70 -15.76 3.65
CA ALA A 13 4.27 -15.83 3.29
C ALA A 13 3.88 -14.88 2.14
N VAL A 14 4.62 -13.78 1.97
CA VAL A 14 4.34 -12.73 0.97
C VAL A 14 5.61 -12.28 0.25
N GLN A 15 5.45 -11.80 -0.97
CA GLN A 15 6.46 -11.03 -1.68
C GLN A 15 6.18 -9.54 -1.42
N SER A 16 7.22 -8.77 -1.12
CA SER A 16 7.10 -7.34 -0.84
C SER A 16 7.92 -6.55 -1.85
N TRP A 17 7.31 -5.47 -2.33
CA TRP A 17 7.85 -4.59 -3.35
C TRP A 17 7.78 -3.17 -2.83
N ARG A 18 8.82 -2.37 -3.09
CA ARG A 18 8.88 -0.97 -2.69
C ARG A 18 9.15 -0.10 -3.91
N ALA A 19 8.43 1.00 -4.00
CA ALA A 19 8.77 2.11 -4.86
C ALA A 19 9.11 3.33 -4.01
N GLU A 20 10.34 3.82 -4.12
CA GLU A 20 10.74 5.11 -3.57
C GLU A 20 10.05 6.24 -4.34
N ILE A 21 9.60 7.28 -3.63
CA ILE A 21 8.75 8.34 -4.18
C ILE A 21 9.39 9.71 -3.97
N HIS A 22 9.61 10.10 -2.72
CA HIS A 22 10.12 11.41 -2.32
C HIS A 22 9.34 12.59 -2.91
N SER A 23 8.05 12.69 -2.57
CA SER A 23 7.16 13.76 -3.05
C SER A 23 6.02 14.03 -2.07
N SER A 24 5.57 15.28 -1.99
CA SER A 24 4.43 15.71 -1.15
C SER A 24 3.08 15.72 -1.89
N ASP A 25 3.08 15.51 -3.21
CA ASP A 25 1.89 15.60 -4.05
C ASP A 25 1.21 14.22 -4.18
N LEU A 26 0.25 13.96 -3.29
CA LEU A 26 -0.49 12.69 -3.23
C LEU A 26 -1.23 12.37 -4.53
N GLU A 27 -1.83 13.36 -5.18
CA GLU A 27 -2.62 13.15 -6.41
C GLU A 27 -1.70 12.67 -7.55
N SER A 28 -0.60 13.38 -7.77
CA SER A 28 0.43 12.99 -8.74
C SER A 28 1.06 11.63 -8.42
N ILE A 29 1.22 11.30 -7.14
CA ILE A 29 1.69 9.98 -6.73
C ILE A 29 0.67 8.90 -7.14
N PHE A 30 -0.61 9.06 -6.80
CA PHE A 30 -1.64 8.07 -7.12
C PHE A 30 -1.76 7.82 -8.62
N ASP A 31 -1.78 8.87 -9.42
CA ASP A 31 -1.84 8.77 -10.89
C ASP A 31 -0.65 7.99 -11.45
N ARG A 32 0.57 8.30 -11.00
CA ARG A 32 1.80 7.60 -11.44
C ARG A 32 1.86 6.16 -10.93
N SER A 33 1.35 5.89 -9.73
CA SER A 33 1.33 4.56 -9.14
C SER A 33 0.35 3.62 -9.86
N ARG A 34 -0.75 4.15 -10.42
CA ARG A 34 -1.81 3.34 -11.03
C ARG A 34 -1.29 2.38 -12.11
N THR A 35 -0.55 2.91 -13.09
CA THR A 35 0.03 2.10 -14.18
C THR A 35 1.11 1.16 -13.65
N ALA A 36 2.02 1.65 -12.79
CA ALA A 36 3.11 0.83 -12.26
C ALA A 36 2.61 -0.35 -11.40
N LEU A 37 1.56 -0.13 -10.60
CA LEU A 37 0.89 -1.17 -9.82
C LEU A 37 0.15 -2.15 -10.71
N HIS A 38 -0.50 -1.67 -11.78
CA HIS A 38 -1.14 -2.57 -12.73
C HIS A 38 -0.13 -3.52 -13.38
N ASP A 39 0.99 -2.99 -13.86
CA ASP A 39 2.04 -3.77 -14.50
C ASP A 39 2.67 -4.75 -13.51
N LEU A 40 2.91 -4.30 -12.27
CA LEU A 40 3.36 -5.16 -11.19
C LEU A 40 2.35 -6.31 -10.97
N LEU A 41 1.09 -6.03 -10.66
CA LEU A 41 0.10 -7.05 -10.30
C LEU A 41 -0.32 -7.96 -11.47
N SER A 42 -0.19 -7.50 -12.72
CA SER A 42 -0.50 -8.28 -13.92
C SER A 42 0.64 -9.20 -14.38
N ARG A 43 1.87 -9.01 -13.87
CA ARG A 43 3.08 -9.78 -14.26
C ARG A 43 2.95 -11.30 -14.15
N ALA A 44 1.98 -11.78 -13.36
CA ALA A 44 1.72 -13.21 -13.23
C ALA A 44 1.24 -13.85 -14.54
N GLY A 45 0.73 -13.09 -15.51
CA GLY A 45 0.42 -13.55 -16.87
C GLY A 45 -0.63 -14.66 -16.96
N ARG A 46 -1.38 -14.93 -15.88
CA ARG A 46 -2.36 -16.01 -15.83
C ARG A 46 -3.78 -15.48 -16.05
N PRO A 47 -4.62 -16.20 -16.81
CA PRO A 47 -6.02 -15.83 -17.01
C PRO A 47 -6.84 -15.83 -15.71
N VAL A 48 -6.38 -16.53 -14.67
CA VAL A 48 -6.94 -16.50 -13.32
C VAL A 48 -5.87 -15.98 -12.36
N LEU A 49 -6.14 -14.83 -11.75
CA LEU A 49 -5.33 -14.33 -10.64
C LEU A 49 -5.79 -15.03 -9.37
N ARG A 50 -4.84 -15.44 -8.53
CA ARG A 50 -5.10 -15.88 -7.16
C ARG A 50 -4.23 -15.09 -6.21
N LEU A 51 -4.26 -13.77 -6.40
CA LEU A 51 -3.38 -12.83 -5.74
C LEU A 51 -4.16 -12.11 -4.65
N ARG A 52 -3.54 -11.96 -3.49
CA ARG A 52 -3.98 -11.03 -2.47
C ARG A 52 -2.92 -9.95 -2.33
N PHE A 53 -3.31 -8.68 -2.29
CA PHE A 53 -2.36 -7.58 -2.09
C PHE A 53 -2.82 -6.59 -1.03
N ILE A 54 -1.86 -5.88 -0.45
CA ILE A 54 -2.02 -4.72 0.44
C ILE A 54 -1.10 -3.63 -0.09
N LEU A 55 -1.60 -2.41 -0.19
CA LEU A 55 -0.80 -1.21 -0.45
C LEU A 55 -0.55 -0.49 0.86
N CYS A 56 0.67 -0.03 1.10
CA CYS A 56 1.03 0.77 2.27
C CYS A 56 1.92 1.93 1.86
N PHE A 57 1.47 3.16 2.12
CA PHE A 57 2.34 4.33 2.04
C PHE A 57 3.04 4.55 3.37
N ASN A 58 4.31 4.91 3.30
CA ASN A 58 5.00 5.56 4.40
C ASN A 58 5.10 7.05 4.09
N ILE A 59 4.66 7.86 5.05
CA ILE A 59 4.55 9.30 4.90
C ILE A 59 5.16 9.98 6.12
N ILE A 60 6.10 10.88 5.88
CA ILE A 60 6.63 11.81 6.87
C ILE A 60 5.62 12.93 7.04
N PHE A 61 5.17 13.11 8.27
CA PHE A 61 4.43 14.28 8.71
C PHE A 61 5.34 15.16 9.53
N ARG A 62 5.13 16.47 9.43
CA ARG A 62 5.79 17.46 10.25
C ARG A 62 4.79 18.23 11.12
N LYS A 63 5.25 18.67 12.28
CA LYS A 63 4.50 19.54 13.18
C LYS A 63 5.47 20.54 13.81
N ILE A 64 4.99 21.77 14.01
CA ILE A 64 5.73 22.80 14.75
C ILE A 64 5.25 22.79 16.21
N VAL A 65 6.18 22.70 17.16
CA VAL A 65 5.91 22.75 18.62
C VAL A 65 6.95 23.69 19.23
N ASP A 66 6.50 24.80 19.84
CA ASP A 66 7.37 25.76 20.53
C ASP A 66 8.61 26.18 19.71
N GLU A 67 8.40 26.47 18.41
CA GLU A 67 9.41 26.83 17.40
C GLU A 67 10.27 25.67 16.85
N ASP A 68 10.18 24.47 17.43
CA ASP A 68 10.85 23.26 16.93
C ASP A 68 10.01 22.52 15.87
N ILE A 69 10.68 21.99 14.84
CA ILE A 69 10.07 21.11 13.84
C ILE A 69 10.25 19.65 14.27
N ILE A 70 9.13 18.96 14.46
CA ILE A 70 9.08 17.53 14.74
C ILE A 70 8.64 16.82 13.47
N GLU A 71 9.41 15.84 13.03
CA GLU A 71 9.10 14.98 11.89
C GLU A 71 8.96 13.52 12.31
N ASN A 72 7.85 12.90 11.93
CA ASN A 72 7.59 11.49 12.22
C ASN A 72 7.03 10.79 10.99
N SER A 73 7.50 9.58 10.72
CA SER A 73 6.96 8.72 9.66
C SER A 73 5.78 7.88 10.17
N PHE A 74 4.71 7.82 9.39
CA PHE A 74 3.51 7.04 9.65
C PHE A 74 3.15 6.16 8.46
N TYR A 75 2.54 5.01 8.74
CA TYR A 75 2.11 4.07 7.72
C TYR A 75 0.59 4.13 7.49
N PHE A 76 0.19 4.20 6.23
CA PHE A 76 -1.22 4.18 5.81
C PHE A 76 -1.44 3.06 4.82
N CYS A 77 -2.18 2.04 5.26
CA CYS A 77 -2.39 0.83 4.47
C CYS A 77 -3.84 0.68 3.98
N SER A 78 -4.01 0.05 2.83
CA SER A 78 -5.30 -0.42 2.35
C SER A 78 -5.76 -1.66 3.12
N ASP A 79 -7.03 -2.01 2.95
CA ASP A 79 -7.47 -3.36 3.27
C ASP A 79 -6.77 -4.38 2.37
N ALA A 80 -6.73 -5.64 2.80
CA ALA A 80 -6.15 -6.70 2.02
C ALA A 80 -7.13 -7.21 0.95
N VAL A 81 -6.81 -6.93 -0.31
CA VAL A 81 -7.69 -7.14 -1.48
C VAL A 81 -7.38 -8.46 -2.18
N ARG A 82 -8.44 -9.19 -2.57
CA ARG A 82 -8.32 -10.41 -3.39
C ARG A 82 -8.58 -10.09 -4.87
N LEU A 83 -7.69 -10.51 -5.74
CA LEU A 83 -7.80 -10.42 -7.19
C LEU A 83 -8.05 -11.80 -7.78
N LEU A 84 -9.16 -11.93 -8.52
CA LEU A 84 -9.56 -13.15 -9.22
C LEU A 84 -9.33 -13.03 -10.75
N ALA A 85 -9.39 -11.81 -11.28
CA ALA A 85 -9.22 -11.52 -12.70
C ALA A 85 -8.43 -10.22 -12.93
N ILE A 86 -7.74 -10.12 -14.07
CA ILE A 86 -6.94 -8.94 -14.45
C ILE A 86 -7.81 -7.68 -14.53
N SER A 87 -9.05 -7.80 -15.02
CA SER A 87 -10.00 -6.67 -15.10
C SER A 87 -10.33 -6.05 -13.74
N GLN A 88 -10.06 -6.76 -12.64
CA GLN A 88 -10.30 -6.27 -11.29
C GLN A 88 -9.13 -5.44 -10.74
N ILE A 89 -7.95 -5.45 -11.38
CA ILE A 89 -6.74 -4.80 -10.85
C ILE A 89 -6.98 -3.30 -10.65
N ILE A 90 -7.31 -2.57 -11.72
CA ILE A 90 -7.47 -1.11 -11.67
C ILE A 90 -8.58 -0.68 -10.69
N PRO A 91 -9.82 -1.23 -10.74
CA PRO A 91 -10.85 -0.85 -9.78
C PRO A 91 -10.46 -1.08 -8.31
N ASN A 92 -9.66 -2.12 -8.04
CA ASN A 92 -9.20 -2.41 -6.69
C ASN A 92 -8.04 -1.52 -6.23
N ILE A 93 -7.15 -1.12 -7.15
CA ILE A 93 -6.13 -0.08 -6.87
C ILE A 93 -6.83 1.23 -6.50
N ASP A 94 -7.81 1.66 -7.31
CA ASP A 94 -8.54 2.91 -7.08
C ASP A 94 -9.22 2.89 -5.71
N ARG A 95 -9.91 1.80 -5.37
CA ARG A 95 -10.53 1.61 -4.04
C ARG A 95 -9.51 1.62 -2.91
N ALA A 96 -8.34 1.01 -3.10
CA ALA A 96 -7.27 1.00 -2.10
C ALA A 96 -6.74 2.43 -1.85
N PHE A 97 -6.54 3.23 -2.91
CA PHE A 97 -6.15 4.63 -2.79
C PHE A 97 -7.22 5.48 -2.12
N THR A 98 -8.50 5.31 -2.45
CA THR A 98 -9.58 6.01 -1.73
C THR A 98 -9.56 5.71 -0.23
N LYS A 99 -9.35 4.44 0.16
CA LYS A 99 -9.27 4.05 1.57
C LYS A 99 -8.07 4.71 2.27
N ILE A 100 -6.90 4.71 1.61
CA ILE A 100 -5.70 5.33 2.15
C ILE A 100 -5.87 6.85 2.28
N GLN A 101 -6.37 7.51 1.24
CA GLN A 101 -6.64 8.95 1.24
C GLN A 101 -7.56 9.34 2.40
N ASN A 102 -8.69 8.64 2.57
CA ASN A 102 -9.62 8.89 3.68
C ASN A 102 -8.93 8.71 5.05
N SER A 103 -7.96 7.81 5.15
CA SER A 103 -7.22 7.55 6.39
C SER A 103 -6.19 8.64 6.66
N ILE A 104 -5.53 9.15 5.63
CA ILE A 104 -4.63 10.31 5.68
C ILE A 104 -5.41 11.57 6.06
N ASP A 105 -6.55 11.82 5.41
CA ASP A 105 -7.38 12.99 5.68
C ASP A 105 -7.91 12.98 7.13
N ALA A 106 -8.34 11.81 7.61
CA ALA A 106 -8.73 11.64 9.00
C ALA A 106 -7.56 11.86 9.97
N PHE A 107 -6.34 11.45 9.61
CA PHE A 107 -5.15 11.69 10.43
C PHE A 107 -4.78 13.17 10.49
N ILE A 108 -4.83 13.89 9.36
CA ILE A 108 -4.57 15.33 9.31
C ILE A 108 -5.65 16.10 10.10
N HIS A 109 -6.93 15.75 9.90
CA HIS A 109 -8.04 16.43 10.55
C HIS A 109 -8.09 16.22 12.07
N ASN A 110 -7.80 15.01 12.54
CA ASN A 110 -7.82 14.68 13.97
C ASN A 110 -6.47 14.93 14.65
N GLY A 111 -5.39 15.08 13.89
CA GLY A 111 -4.06 15.33 14.41
C GLY A 111 -3.96 16.72 15.03
N SER A 112 -3.18 16.85 16.11
CA SER A 112 -2.92 18.13 16.79
C SER A 112 -2.03 19.09 15.97
N GLY A 113 -2.27 19.28 14.67
CA GLY A 113 -1.50 20.16 13.79
C GLY A 113 -0.44 19.47 12.91
N TRP A 114 -0.62 18.19 12.58
CA TRP A 114 0.27 17.49 11.64
C TRP A 114 0.00 17.94 10.21
N VAL A 115 1.07 18.17 9.45
CA VAL A 115 1.02 18.50 8.02
C VAL A 115 1.84 17.48 7.25
N LEU A 116 1.32 17.00 6.13
CA LEU A 116 2.05 16.11 5.25
C LEU A 116 3.32 16.81 4.75
N ASN A 117 4.48 16.20 4.99
CA ASN A 117 5.76 16.71 4.53
C ASN A 117 6.18 16.00 3.24
N GLU A 118 6.21 14.67 3.27
CA GLU A 118 6.74 13.86 2.18
C GLU A 118 6.18 12.43 2.24
N VAL A 119 5.89 11.85 1.08
CA VAL A 119 5.69 10.42 0.92
C VAL A 119 7.05 9.79 0.56
N GLU A 120 7.60 9.00 1.48
CA GLU A 120 8.91 8.37 1.28
C GLU A 120 8.79 7.24 0.25
N PHE A 121 7.89 6.29 0.49
CA PHE A 121 7.74 5.12 -0.36
C PHE A 121 6.32 4.53 -0.35
N LEU A 122 6.06 3.74 -1.40
CA LEU A 122 4.89 2.86 -1.52
C LEU A 122 5.34 1.41 -1.49
N ASP A 123 4.84 0.68 -0.50
CA ASP A 123 5.01 -0.76 -0.38
C ASP A 123 3.79 -1.51 -0.94
N VAL A 124 4.06 -2.60 -1.63
CA VAL A 124 3.09 -3.59 -2.09
C VAL A 124 3.43 -4.93 -1.48
N HIS A 125 2.56 -5.43 -0.62
CA HIS A 125 2.68 -6.78 -0.07
C HIS A 125 1.70 -7.68 -0.79
N GLU A 126 2.21 -8.71 -1.49
CA GLU A 126 1.36 -9.63 -2.22
C GLU A 126 1.63 -11.09 -1.87
N GLY A 127 0.60 -11.93 -1.95
CA GLY A 127 0.71 -13.36 -1.71
C GLY A 127 -0.28 -14.13 -2.57
N ASN A 128 0.12 -15.33 -2.99
CA ASN A 128 -0.80 -16.24 -3.62
C ASN A 128 -1.72 -16.85 -2.56
N PHE A 129 -3.04 -16.83 -2.77
CA PHE A 129 -3.95 -17.60 -1.95
C PHE A 129 -4.27 -18.93 -2.65
N ARG A 130 -4.05 -20.05 -1.97
CA ARG A 130 -4.54 -21.37 -2.40
C ARG A 130 -5.79 -21.67 -1.59
N GLU A 131 -6.91 -21.92 -2.25
CA GLU A 131 -8.00 -22.67 -1.62
C GLU A 131 -7.49 -24.09 -1.40
N ILE A 132 -7.12 -24.41 -0.17
CA ILE A 132 -6.94 -25.80 0.25
C ILE A 132 -8.31 -26.24 0.72
N ALA A 133 -8.85 -27.27 0.06
CA ALA A 133 -10.12 -27.88 0.42
C ALA A 133 -10.14 -28.19 1.93
N GLY A 134 -11.04 -27.53 2.66
CA GLY A 134 -11.41 -27.89 4.03
C GLY A 134 -10.60 -27.29 5.18
N ASP A 135 -9.44 -26.65 4.95
CA ASP A 135 -8.72 -26.03 6.06
C ASP A 135 -8.02 -24.72 5.64
N VAL A 136 -8.56 -23.63 6.16
CA VAL A 136 -8.13 -22.29 5.86
C VAL A 136 -6.87 -22.00 6.69
N GLN A 137 -5.68 -22.25 6.12
CA GLN A 137 -4.46 -21.58 6.58
C GLN A 137 -4.46 -20.11 6.12
N LEU A 138 -5.43 -19.32 6.61
CA LEU A 138 -5.47 -17.85 6.51
C LEU A 138 -5.15 -17.17 7.85
N ARG A 139 -4.42 -17.84 8.77
CA ARG A 139 -4.15 -17.22 10.08
C ARG A 139 -3.08 -16.12 10.08
N ASN A 140 -2.29 -15.98 9.02
CA ASN A 140 -1.15 -15.04 9.01
C ASN A 140 -1.32 -13.80 8.13
N PHE A 141 -2.43 -13.67 7.38
CA PHE A 141 -2.68 -12.50 6.53
C PHE A 141 -3.61 -11.46 7.16
N LEU A 142 -4.23 -11.78 8.31
CA LEU A 142 -5.30 -11.01 8.96
C LEU A 142 -4.94 -10.60 10.40
N ARG A 143 -3.66 -10.72 10.80
CA ARG A 143 -3.15 -10.21 12.09
C ARG A 143 -2.24 -8.99 11.90
N ILE A 144 -2.53 -8.18 10.89
CA ILE A 144 -2.02 -6.82 10.74
C ILE A 144 -3.15 -5.90 11.16
#